data_AF-A0A7C4RB59-F1
#
_entry.id   AF-A0A7C4RB59-F1
#
_cell.length_a   1.000
_cell.length_b   1.000
_cell.length_c   1.000
_cell.angle_alpha   90.00
_cell.angle_beta   90.00
_cell.angle_gamma   90.00
#
_symmetry.space_group_name_H-M   'P 1'
#
loop_
_entity.id
_entity.type
_entity.pdbx_description
1 polymer ?
#
loop_
_entity_poly.entity_id
_entity_poly.type
_entity_poly.pdbx_seq_one_letter_code
_entity_poly.pdbx_strand_id
1 'polypeptide(L)'
;MSEALRIGVYICHCGINIAGSVNIKEVVEYVKNLPNVVEVRDYIFMCSAPGQEIIKEGIKKCDLNRVVVAACSPTMHEHTFRNVL
;
A
#
# COMPACT_ATOMS: atom_id res chain seq x y z
N MET A 1 8.44 -18.84 -18.07
CA MET A 1 9.02 -17.48 -17.98
C MET A 1 8.40 -16.81 -16.78
N SER A 2 9.19 -16.27 -15.85
CA SER A 2 8.66 -15.53 -14.70
C SER A 2 8.06 -14.21 -15.18
N GLU A 3 6.82 -13.93 -14.80
CA GLU A 3 6.13 -12.68 -15.09
C GLU A 3 6.91 -11.48 -14.51
N ALA A 4 6.89 -10.33 -15.19
CA ALA A 4 7.56 -9.12 -14.72
C ALA A 4 6.91 -8.62 -13.42
N LEU A 5 7.71 -8.22 -12.43
CA LEU A 5 7.19 -7.73 -11.15
C LEU A 5 6.44 -6.40 -11.34
N ARG A 6 5.23 -6.33 -10.77
CA ARG A 6 4.35 -5.15 -10.77
C ARG A 6 3.87 -4.93 -9.35
N ILE A 7 4.56 -4.04 -8.64
CA ILE A 7 4.38 -3.81 -7.21
C ILE A 7 3.52 -2.56 -6.99
N GLY A 8 2.44 -2.71 -6.21
CA GLY A 8 1.70 -1.59 -5.64
C GLY A 8 2.10 -1.36 -4.18
N VAL A 9 2.42 -0.14 -3.81
CA VAL A 9 2.77 0.23 -2.44
C VAL A 9 1.73 1.17 -1.84
N TYR A 10 1.15 0.77 -0.72
CA TYR A 10 0.09 1.51 -0.04
C TYR A 10 0.55 1.95 1.35
N ILE A 11 0.57 3.25 1.59
CA ILE A 11 1.13 3.86 2.80
C ILE A 11 0.00 4.39 3.68
N CYS A 12 -0.08 3.90 4.91
CA CYS A 12 -1.12 4.28 5.86
C CYS A 12 -0.67 5.47 6.73
N HIS A 13 -1.54 6.46 6.90
CA HIS A 13 -1.27 7.56 7.85
C HIS A 13 -1.58 7.16 9.29
N CYS A 14 -2.52 6.21 9.45
CA CYS A 14 -3.08 5.79 10.73
C CYS A 14 -3.55 6.99 11.57
N GLY A 15 -4.26 7.93 10.92
CA GLY A 15 -4.59 9.22 11.51
C GLY A 15 -3.31 10.01 11.78
N ILE A 16 -2.99 10.23 13.06
CA ILE A 16 -1.74 10.89 13.49
C ILE A 16 -0.68 9.91 14.01
N ASN A 17 -1.00 8.62 14.15
CA ASN A 17 -0.08 7.66 14.75
C ASN A 17 1.19 7.45 13.91
N ILE A 18 1.05 7.45 12.58
CA ILE A 18 2.19 7.38 11.66
C ILE A 18 2.45 8.78 11.10
N ALA A 19 1.45 9.45 10.52
CA ALA A 19 1.65 10.75 9.88
C ALA A 19 2.03 11.89 10.85
N GLY A 20 1.86 11.73 12.16
CA GLY A 20 2.34 12.69 13.16
C GLY A 20 3.85 12.62 13.41
N SER A 21 4.51 11.52 13.01
CA SER A 21 5.96 11.32 13.19
C SER A 21 6.71 11.10 11.87
N VAL A 22 6.04 10.56 10.86
CA VAL A 22 6.63 10.20 9.56
C VAL A 22 6.07 11.12 8.48
N ASN A 23 6.96 11.70 7.67
CA ASN A 23 6.58 12.49 6.50
C ASN A 23 6.09 11.59 5.36
N ILE A 24 4.78 11.36 5.30
CA ILE A 24 4.18 10.46 4.31
C ILE A 24 4.48 10.89 2.87
N LYS A 25 4.50 12.21 2.59
CA LYS A 25 4.76 12.72 1.24
C LYS A 25 6.15 12.33 0.76
N GLU A 26 7.15 12.48 1.62
CA GLU A 26 8.53 12.09 1.31
C GLU A 26 8.66 10.59 1.07
N VAL A 27 7.98 9.75 1.87
CA VAL A 27 7.95 8.30 1.66
C VAL A 27 7.32 7.96 0.31
N VAL A 28 6.19 8.58 -0.05
CA VAL A 28 5.54 8.38 -1.35
C VAL A 28 6.49 8.71 -2.50
N GLU A 29 7.15 9.87 -2.46
CA GLU A 29 8.08 10.30 -3.52
C GLU A 29 9.30 9.38 -3.61
N TYR A 30 9.84 8.93 -2.48
CA TYR A 30 10.93 7.95 -2.48
C TYR A 30 10.50 6.62 -3.12
N VAL A 31 9.36 6.08 -2.69
CA VAL A 31 8.89 4.75 -3.12
C VAL A 31 8.55 4.71 -4.61
N LYS A 32 8.03 5.80 -5.19
CA LYS A 32 7.76 5.91 -6.63
C LYS A 32 8.98 5.66 -7.51
N ASN A 33 10.19 5.93 -6.99
CA ASN A 33 11.44 5.77 -7.72
C ASN A 33 12.06 4.37 -7.57
N LEU A 34 11.43 3.46 -6.82
CA LEU A 34 11.96 2.11 -6.62
C LEU A 34 11.66 1.20 -7.83
N PRO A 35 12.55 0.25 -8.16
CA PRO A 35 12.34 -0.68 -9.26
C PRO A 35 11.05 -1.50 -9.10
N ASN A 36 10.34 -1.70 -10.22
CA ASN A 36 9.11 -2.51 -10.31
C ASN A 36 7.89 -1.95 -9.58
N VAL A 37 8.00 -0.81 -8.89
CA VAL A 37 6.86 -0.11 -8.31
C VAL A 37 6.11 0.61 -9.43
N VAL A 38 4.87 0.20 -9.67
CA VAL A 38 4.02 0.76 -10.74
C VAL A 38 2.86 1.58 -10.19
N GLU A 39 2.55 1.43 -8.90
CA GLU A 39 1.57 2.26 -8.19
C GLU A 39 2.04 2.57 -6.78
N VAL A 40 1.88 3.83 -6.36
CA VAL A 40 2.05 4.25 -4.96
C VAL A 40 0.84 5.09 -4.56
N ARG A 41 0.22 4.72 -3.45
CA ARG A 41 -0.91 5.44 -2.86
C ARG A 41 -0.71 5.61 -1.37
N ASP A 42 -1.16 6.72 -0.84
CA ASP A 42 -1.29 6.93 0.59
C ASP A 42 -2.74 7.23 0.96
N TYR A 43 -3.16 6.75 2.13
CA TYR A 43 -4.52 6.98 2.64
C TYR A 43 -4.56 6.95 4.16
N ILE A 44 -5.54 7.66 4.73
CA ILE A 44 -5.61 7.88 6.17
C ILE A 44 -5.73 6.58 6.97
N PHE A 45 -6.53 5.61 6.49
CA PHE A 45 -6.74 4.31 7.12
C PHE A 45 -6.81 3.19 6.08
N MET A 46 -5.67 2.60 5.72
CA MET A 46 -5.61 1.51 4.73
C MET A 46 -6.42 0.28 5.13
N CYS A 47 -6.58 -0.02 6.42
CA CYS A 47 -7.36 -1.17 6.89
C CYS A 47 -8.89 -0.95 6.82
N SER A 48 -9.36 0.29 6.63
CA SER A 48 -10.79 0.61 6.50
C SER A 48 -11.36 0.09 5.18
N ALA A 49 -12.68 -0.08 5.09
CA ALA A 49 -13.32 -0.53 3.84
C ALA A 49 -12.95 0.34 2.61
N PRO A 50 -12.91 1.69 2.68
CA PRO A 50 -12.39 2.51 1.58
C PRO A 50 -10.92 2.24 1.26
N GLY A 51 -10.08 2.08 2.29
CA GLY A 51 -8.66 1.76 2.10
C GLY A 51 -8.44 0.41 1.41
N GLN A 52 -9.27 -0.59 1.74
CA GLN A 52 -9.24 -1.89 1.09
C GLN A 52 -9.69 -1.81 -0.37
N GLU A 53 -10.69 -0.99 -0.71
CA GLU A 53 -11.08 -0.80 -2.12
C GLU A 53 -10.01 -0.09 -2.94
N ILE A 54 -9.25 0.85 -2.36
CA ILE A 54 -8.09 1.45 -3.04
C ILE A 54 -7.08 0.36 -3.47
N ILE A 55 -6.83 -0.63 -2.63
CA ILE A 55 -5.94 -1.76 -2.96
C ILE A 55 -6.56 -2.61 -4.08
N LYS A 56 -7.83 -3.01 -3.97
CA LYS A 56 -8.50 -3.83 -5.01
C LYS A 56 -8.53 -3.15 -6.37
N GLU A 57 -8.83 -1.86 -6.38
CA GLU A 57 -8.83 -1.06 -7.60
C GLU A 57 -7.44 -0.99 -8.20
N GLY A 58 -6.41 -0.76 -7.39
CA GLY A 58 -5.04 -0.73 -7.86
C GLY A 58 -4.59 -2.05 -8.46
N ILE A 59 -4.89 -3.18 -7.81
CA ILE A 59 -4.62 -4.52 -8.33
C ILE A 59 -5.19 -4.70 -9.74
N LYS A 60 -6.46 -4.34 -9.94
CA LYS A 60 -7.14 -4.48 -11.24
C LYS A 60 -6.65 -3.48 -12.28
N LYS A 61 -6.50 -2.20 -11.91
CA LYS A 61 -6.18 -1.11 -12.86
C LYS A 61 -4.72 -1.15 -13.29
N CYS A 62 -3.82 -1.53 -12.40
CA CYS A 62 -2.38 -1.55 -12.64
C CYS A 62 -1.83 -2.96 -12.87
N ASP A 63 -2.68 -3.99 -12.95
CA ASP A 63 -2.28 -5.38 -13.14
C ASP A 63 -1.17 -5.78 -12.15
N LEU A 64 -1.42 -5.52 -10.87
CA LEU A 64 -0.42 -5.74 -9.83
C LEU A 64 -0.32 -7.24 -9.54
N ASN A 65 0.90 -7.74 -9.45
CA ASN A 65 1.16 -9.10 -9.00
C ASN A 65 1.85 -9.15 -7.62
N ARG A 66 2.18 -7.99 -7.03
CA ARG A 66 2.68 -7.86 -5.65
C ARG A 66 2.08 -6.62 -4.99
N VAL A 67 1.82 -6.72 -3.69
CA VAL A 67 1.31 -5.62 -2.87
C VAL A 67 2.19 -5.47 -1.64
N VAL A 68 2.55 -4.23 -1.31
CA VAL A 68 3.22 -3.85 -0.07
C VAL A 68 2.32 -2.85 0.65
N VAL A 69 2.07 -3.09 1.93
CA VAL A 69 1.32 -2.15 2.78
C VAL A 69 2.25 -1.65 3.89
N ALA A 70 2.64 -0.38 3.84
CA ALA A 70 3.41 0.28 4.88
C ALA A 70 2.46 0.87 5.93
N ALA A 71 2.17 0.11 6.99
CA ALA A 71 1.17 0.45 8.00
C ALA A 71 1.58 -0.04 9.40
N CYS A 72 0.65 -0.67 10.12
CA CYS A 72 0.87 -1.23 11.46
C CYS A 72 1.51 -2.63 11.41
N SER A 73 1.67 -3.24 12.59
CA SER A 73 2.17 -4.61 12.73
C SER A 73 1.34 -5.63 11.91
N PRO A 74 1.98 -6.59 11.23
CA PRO A 74 1.27 -7.70 10.57
C PRO A 74 0.46 -8.54 11.55
N THR A 75 0.88 -8.63 12.82
CA THR A 75 0.13 -9.36 13.86
C THR A 75 -1.29 -8.84 14.07
N MET A 76 -1.57 -7.61 13.65
CA MET A 76 -2.90 -6.98 13.78
C MET A 76 -3.74 -7.10 12.51
N HIS A 77 -3.17 -6.79 11.34
CA HIS A 77 -3.95 -6.62 10.10
C HIS A 77 -3.46 -7.46 8.91
N GLU A 78 -2.53 -8.38 9.08
CA GLU A 78 -2.09 -9.26 7.96
C GLU A 78 -3.28 -10.01 7.35
N HIS A 79 -4.12 -10.64 8.16
CA HIS A 79 -5.30 -11.35 7.67
C HIS A 79 -6.30 -10.41 6.98
N THR A 80 -6.47 -9.19 7.50
CA THR A 80 -7.32 -8.19 6.89
C THR A 80 -6.85 -7.88 5.46
N PHE A 81 -5.56 -7.60 5.27
CA PHE A 81 -5.04 -7.29 3.94
C PHE A 81 -4.97 -8.51 3.02
N ARG A 82 -4.68 -9.71 3.54
CA ARG A 82 -4.70 -10.94 2.74
C ARG A 82 -6.09 -11.26 2.18
N ASN A 83 -7.16 -10.90 2.87
CA ASN A 83 -8.53 -11.11 2.40
C ASN A 83 -8.96 -10.09 1.32
N VAL A 84 -8.15 -9.06 1.06
CA VAL A 84 -8.40 -8.04 0.03
C VAL A 84 -7.84 -8.48 -1.33
N LEU A 85 -6.72 -9.21 -1.31
CA LEU A 85 -5.98 -9.71 -2.48
C LEU A 85 -6.74 -10.85 -3.17
#